data_AF-A0A5N5NBN3-F1
#
_entry.id   AF-A0A5N5NBN3-F1
#
_cell.length_a   1.000
_cell.length_b   1.000
_cell.length_c   1.000
_cell.angle_alpha   90.00
_cell.angle_beta   90.00
_cell.angle_gamma   90.00
#
_symmetry.space_group_name_H-M   'P 1'
#
loop_
_entity.id
_entity.type
_entity.pdbx_description
1 polymer ?
#
loop_
_entity_poly.entity_id
_entity_poly.type
_entity_poly.pdbx_seq_one_letter_code
_entity_poly.pdbx_strand_id
1 'polypeptide(L)'
;MDSRAITSCFHFHILMILSLLCLANSSRKPWHENSCNMYRGSWVHDISYPLYDSSACHFIRKEFDCLMYGRPDHLYLQFDGQDFLKKVMYVGDSLSLNTFQSMVCLLHASVPDSNITRNSNNSVTSVIFQDYGVSVSHFHSPYLVDVEKEKFGRILKLDSIKDGKTWKDIDVLVFYSWGWWFRAGPQQPWDYIQEGEAIVRDMDRRVAFQKGLTTWAK
;
A
#
# COMPACT_ATOMS: atom_id res chain seq x y z
N MET A 1 61.95 25.55 -16.88
CA MET A 1 61.29 24.43 -16.20
C MET A 1 60.20 25.03 -15.32
N ASP A 2 58.95 24.80 -15.69
CA ASP A 2 57.79 25.58 -15.28
C ASP A 2 57.24 25.06 -13.92
N SER A 3 57.44 25.84 -12.86
CA SER A 3 56.99 25.51 -11.50
C SER A 3 55.46 25.41 -11.35
N ARG A 4 54.67 25.69 -12.39
CA ARG A 4 53.20 25.55 -12.36
C ARG A 4 52.72 24.13 -12.60
N ALA A 5 53.51 23.27 -13.25
CA ALA A 5 53.12 21.88 -13.52
C ALA A 5 53.24 20.98 -12.27
N ILE A 6 54.21 21.24 -11.41
CA ILE A 6 54.48 20.42 -10.21
C ILE A 6 53.39 20.63 -9.14
N THR A 7 52.90 21.87 -8.98
CA THR A 7 51.86 22.19 -7.99
C THR A 7 50.49 21.57 -8.33
N SER A 8 50.22 21.36 -9.62
CA SER A 8 48.99 20.73 -10.12
C SER A 8 48.94 19.23 -9.85
N CYS A 9 50.07 18.51 -10.02
CA CYS A 9 50.15 17.08 -9.69
C CYS A 9 50.03 16.81 -8.19
N PHE A 10 50.59 17.67 -7.33
CA PHE A 10 50.47 17.50 -5.87
C PHE A 10 49.03 17.68 -5.36
N HIS A 11 48.26 18.62 -5.93
CA HIS A 11 46.84 18.79 -5.58
C HIS A 11 45.99 17.60 -6.03
N PHE A 12 46.28 17.01 -7.20
CA PHE A 12 45.54 15.85 -7.71
C PHE A 12 45.81 14.58 -6.89
N HIS A 13 47.05 14.36 -6.44
CA HIS A 13 47.38 13.22 -5.57
C HIS A 13 46.78 13.36 -4.16
N ILE A 14 46.74 14.56 -3.59
CA ILE A 14 46.10 14.80 -2.29
C ILE A 14 44.57 14.55 -2.37
N LEU A 15 43.91 14.99 -3.44
CA LEU A 15 42.47 14.75 -3.68
C LEU A 15 42.14 13.26 -3.87
N MET A 16 42.99 12.48 -4.55
CA MET A 16 42.78 11.03 -4.68
C MET A 16 43.03 10.26 -3.37
N ILE A 17 43.97 10.69 -2.54
CA ILE A 17 44.23 10.04 -1.24
C ILE A 17 43.09 10.35 -0.26
N LEU A 18 42.54 11.57 -0.28
CA LEU A 18 41.37 11.95 0.53
C LEU A 18 40.10 11.17 0.13
N SER A 19 39.87 10.92 -1.17
CA SER A 19 38.71 10.14 -1.61
C SER A 19 38.83 8.65 -1.27
N LEU A 20 40.04 8.07 -1.32
CA LEU A 20 40.30 6.69 -0.89
C LEU A 20 40.17 6.51 0.63
N LEU A 21 40.55 7.51 1.43
CA LEU A 21 40.35 7.49 2.88
C LEU A 21 38.87 7.61 3.28
N CYS A 22 38.06 8.35 2.52
CA CYS A 22 36.60 8.39 2.71
C CYS A 22 35.93 7.04 2.37
N LEU A 23 36.42 6.32 1.35
CA LEU A 23 35.91 4.99 0.99
C LEU A 23 36.35 3.90 1.97
N ALA A 24 37.54 4.01 2.56
CA ALA A 24 38.07 3.04 3.51
C ALA A 24 37.48 3.18 4.93
N ASN A 25 36.88 4.32 5.27
CA ASN A 25 36.32 4.57 6.61
C ASN A 25 34.78 4.64 6.67
N SER A 26 34.10 4.18 5.62
CA SER A 26 32.69 3.79 5.73
C SER A 26 32.60 2.45 6.46
N SER A 27 32.99 2.48 7.72
CA SER A 27 32.56 1.51 8.70
C SER A 27 31.04 1.56 8.69
N ARG A 28 30.39 0.64 7.99
CA ARG A 28 28.96 0.39 8.16
C ARG A 28 28.76 0.12 9.64
N LYS A 29 28.38 1.15 10.40
CA LYS A 29 27.88 0.95 11.76
C LYS A 29 26.77 -0.08 11.61
N PRO A 30 26.84 -1.24 12.27
CA PRO A 30 25.68 -2.10 12.36
C PRO A 30 24.61 -1.22 12.97
N TRP A 31 23.48 -1.07 12.29
CA TRP A 31 22.30 -0.47 12.90
C TRP A 31 22.01 -1.36 14.10
N HIS A 32 22.35 -0.87 15.30
CA HIS A 32 21.80 -1.43 16.52
C HIS A 32 20.33 -1.02 16.49
N GLU A 33 19.51 -1.85 15.84
CA GLU A 33 18.06 -1.73 15.89
C GLU A 33 17.65 -1.95 17.34
N ASN A 34 17.49 -0.86 18.10
CA ASN A 34 16.49 -0.87 19.15
C ASN A 34 15.17 -1.07 18.42
N SER A 35 14.74 -2.33 18.31
CA SER A 35 13.54 -2.72 17.58
C SER A 35 12.31 -2.07 18.25
N CYS A 36 11.91 -0.89 17.76
CA CYS A 36 10.66 -0.27 18.17
C CYS A 36 9.52 -1.09 17.57
N ASN A 37 8.89 -1.93 18.40
CA ASN A 37 7.74 -2.71 17.95
C ASN A 37 6.51 -1.79 17.91
N MET A 38 6.20 -1.28 16.72
CA MET A 38 5.05 -0.39 16.50
C MET A 38 3.69 -1.05 16.79
N TYR A 39 3.64 -2.38 16.97
CA TYR A 39 2.45 -3.13 17.35
C TYR A 39 2.32 -3.35 18.86
N ARG A 40 3.27 -2.88 19.67
CA ARG A 40 3.24 -2.94 21.14
C ARG A 40 3.18 -1.54 21.72
N GLY A 41 2.03 -1.18 22.26
CA GLY A 41 1.80 0.12 22.90
C GLY A 41 0.49 0.17 23.66
N SER A 42 0.06 1.37 24.00
CA SER A 42 -1.24 1.65 24.59
C SER A 42 -1.81 2.89 23.94
N TRP A 43 -3.14 2.93 23.78
CA TRP A 43 -3.81 4.13 23.29
C TRP A 43 -3.60 5.26 24.30
N VAL A 44 -3.04 6.38 23.83
CA VAL A 44 -2.86 7.59 24.62
C VAL A 44 -3.85 8.63 24.09
N HIS A 45 -4.60 9.25 25.00
CA HIS A 45 -5.50 10.33 24.64
C HIS A 45 -4.71 11.60 24.41
N ASP A 46 -4.92 12.23 23.27
CA ASP A 46 -4.28 13.49 22.90
C ASP A 46 -5.34 14.49 22.42
N ILE A 47 -5.28 15.70 22.96
CA ILE A 47 -6.27 16.77 22.80
C ILE A 47 -6.03 17.63 21.56
N SER A 48 -4.88 17.50 20.88
CA SER A 48 -4.60 18.25 19.64
C SER A 48 -5.30 17.70 18.39
N TYR A 49 -6.33 16.85 18.55
CA TYR A 49 -7.00 16.09 17.49
C TYR A 49 -8.46 16.53 17.29
N PRO A 50 -9.05 16.32 16.09
CA PRO A 50 -8.45 15.74 14.88
C PRO A 50 -7.54 16.69 14.11
N LEU A 51 -6.56 16.14 13.37
CA LEU A 51 -5.68 16.91 12.49
C LEU A 51 -6.36 17.33 11.17
N TYR A 52 -7.51 16.76 10.81
CA TYR A 52 -8.29 17.20 9.65
C TYR A 52 -9.79 17.02 9.82
N ASP A 53 -10.57 17.81 9.06
CA ASP A 53 -12.01 17.67 8.95
C ASP A 53 -12.35 16.66 7.84
N SER A 54 -12.84 15.47 8.22
CA SER A 54 -13.20 14.43 7.26
C SER A 54 -14.39 14.83 6.38
N SER A 55 -15.24 15.76 6.81
CA SER A 55 -16.37 16.25 6.02
C SER A 55 -15.92 17.05 4.79
N ALA A 56 -14.72 17.63 4.83
CA ALA A 56 -14.10 18.31 3.69
C ALA A 56 -13.52 17.33 2.65
N CYS A 57 -13.49 16.02 2.93
CA CYS A 57 -12.92 15.02 2.03
C CYS A 57 -13.98 14.39 1.11
N HIS A 58 -14.00 14.80 -0.16
CA HIS A 58 -14.94 14.27 -1.17
C HIS A 58 -14.60 12.85 -1.70
N PHE A 59 -13.64 12.16 -1.08
CA PHE A 59 -13.20 10.81 -1.47
C PHE A 59 -13.85 9.71 -0.62
N ILE A 60 -14.41 10.07 0.53
CA ILE A 60 -15.05 9.13 1.45
C ILE A 60 -16.38 8.66 0.84
N ARG A 61 -16.55 7.35 0.78
CA ARG A 61 -17.82 6.73 0.43
C ARG A 61 -18.80 6.89 1.60
N LYS A 62 -20.09 7.03 1.30
CA LYS A 62 -21.13 7.18 2.33
C LYS A 62 -21.00 6.12 3.41
N GLU A 63 -20.76 4.86 3.02
CA GLU A 63 -20.62 3.73 3.94
C GLU A 63 -19.49 3.88 4.99
N PHE A 64 -18.53 4.78 4.76
CA PHE A 64 -17.41 5.08 5.67
C PHE A 64 -17.48 6.48 6.29
N ASP A 65 -18.47 7.30 5.94
CA ASP A 65 -18.63 8.66 6.45
C ASP A 65 -19.43 8.68 7.75
N CYS A 66 -18.72 8.49 8.85
CA CYS A 66 -19.31 8.46 10.20
C CYS A 66 -19.89 9.82 10.63
N LEU A 67 -19.28 10.94 10.23
CA LEU A 67 -19.74 12.28 10.59
C LEU A 67 -21.06 12.61 9.91
N MET A 68 -21.19 12.29 8.61
CA MET A 68 -22.44 12.45 7.87
C MET A 68 -23.59 11.67 8.53
N TYR A 69 -23.30 10.52 9.14
CA TYR A 69 -24.28 9.70 9.85
C TYR A 69 -24.38 9.98 11.36
N GLY A 70 -23.84 11.12 11.82
CA GLY A 70 -24.11 11.66 13.16
C GLY A 70 -23.26 11.09 14.28
N ARG A 71 -22.11 10.47 13.96
CA ARG A 71 -21.16 10.00 14.97
C ARG A 71 -20.50 11.20 15.68
N PRO A 72 -20.58 11.30 17.02
CA PRO A 72 -20.15 12.50 17.75
C PRO A 72 -18.65 12.52 18.12
N ASP A 73 -17.92 11.40 18.01
CA ASP A 73 -16.50 11.31 18.36
C ASP A 73 -15.58 11.55 17.15
N HIS A 74 -14.57 12.43 17.31
CA HIS A 74 -13.69 12.88 16.21
C HIS A 74 -12.20 12.44 16.36
N LEU A 75 -11.87 11.59 17.34
CA LEU A 75 -10.49 11.36 17.80
C LEU A 75 -9.61 10.42 16.93
N TYR A 76 -10.02 10.04 15.71
CA TYR A 76 -9.42 8.94 14.95
C TYR A 76 -8.57 9.34 13.73
N LEU A 77 -8.16 10.61 13.62
CA LEU A 77 -7.62 11.19 12.39
C LEU A 77 -6.15 11.66 12.54
N GLN A 78 -5.19 10.94 11.95
CA GLN A 78 -3.75 11.25 12.01
C GLN A 78 -3.00 10.97 10.70
N PHE A 79 -2.24 11.94 10.17
CA PHE A 79 -1.07 11.78 9.27
C PHE A 79 -0.45 13.16 8.97
N ASP A 80 0.87 13.22 8.84
CA ASP A 80 1.57 14.36 8.24
C ASP A 80 2.25 13.86 6.95
N GLY A 81 1.78 14.36 5.81
CA GLY A 81 2.08 13.83 4.48
C GLY A 81 3.07 14.63 3.65
N GLN A 82 3.70 15.68 4.20
CA GLN A 82 4.52 16.60 3.39
C GLN A 82 5.70 15.92 2.66
N ASP A 83 6.24 14.83 3.19
CA ASP A 83 7.37 14.08 2.59
C ASP A 83 6.95 12.80 1.84
N PHE A 84 5.67 12.66 1.49
CA PHE A 84 5.19 11.49 0.78
C PHE A 84 5.51 11.61 -0.71
N LEU A 85 6.53 10.91 -1.22
CA LEU A 85 6.86 10.83 -2.66
C LEU A 85 6.78 9.37 -3.14
N LYS A 86 5.61 8.75 -2.98
CA LYS A 86 5.44 7.32 -3.28
C LYS A 86 4.14 7.03 -4.02
N LYS A 87 4.20 6.05 -4.90
CA LYS A 87 3.06 5.35 -5.47
C LYS A 87 2.66 4.24 -4.52
N VAL A 88 1.49 4.37 -3.89
CA VAL A 88 0.98 3.39 -2.93
C VAL A 88 -0.26 2.72 -3.47
N MET A 89 -0.32 1.39 -3.44
CA MET A 89 -1.49 0.63 -3.84
C MET A 89 -1.97 -0.27 -2.71
N TYR A 90 -3.22 -0.08 -2.33
CA TYR A 90 -3.96 -0.98 -1.45
C TYR A 90 -4.61 -2.07 -2.29
N VAL A 91 -4.32 -3.33 -1.97
CA VAL A 91 -4.80 -4.49 -2.73
C VAL A 91 -5.62 -5.37 -1.81
N GLY A 92 -6.90 -5.52 -2.12
CA GLY A 92 -7.73 -6.37 -1.27
C GLY A 92 -9.23 -6.12 -1.30
N ASP A 93 -9.83 -6.37 -0.14
CA ASP A 93 -11.27 -6.27 0.08
C ASP A 93 -11.73 -4.87 0.55
N SER A 94 -12.94 -4.79 1.10
CA SER A 94 -13.54 -3.56 1.61
C SER A 94 -12.70 -2.82 2.67
N LEU A 95 -11.86 -3.52 3.44
CA LEU A 95 -10.97 -2.86 4.41
C LEU A 95 -9.78 -2.20 3.70
N SER A 96 -9.25 -2.79 2.63
CA SER A 96 -8.27 -2.12 1.76
C SER A 96 -8.84 -0.86 1.15
N LEU A 97 -10.10 -0.90 0.71
CA LEU A 97 -10.80 0.28 0.18
C LEU A 97 -10.95 1.37 1.24
N ASN A 98 -11.29 1.01 2.47
CA ASN A 98 -11.41 1.97 3.57
C ASN A 98 -10.06 2.63 3.88
N THR A 99 -8.98 1.85 3.97
CA THR A 99 -7.63 2.39 4.22
C THR A 99 -7.16 3.27 3.05
N PHE A 100 -7.44 2.89 1.81
CA PHE A 100 -7.22 3.73 0.63
C PHE A 100 -7.90 5.10 0.75
N GLN A 101 -9.19 5.13 1.11
CA GLN A 101 -9.92 6.40 1.24
C GLN A 101 -9.41 7.24 2.39
N SER A 102 -9.10 6.62 3.53
CA SER A 102 -8.49 7.30 4.68
C SER A 102 -7.17 7.96 4.27
N MET A 103 -6.27 7.23 3.59
CA MET A 103 -5.00 7.79 3.12
C MET A 103 -5.20 8.96 2.14
N VAL A 104 -6.12 8.84 1.20
CA VAL A 104 -6.42 9.94 0.26
C VAL A 104 -6.92 11.18 1.00
N CYS A 105 -7.79 11.02 2.01
CA CYS A 105 -8.28 12.15 2.80
C CYS A 105 -7.19 12.82 3.64
N LEU A 106 -6.31 12.01 4.22
CA LEU A 106 -5.16 12.50 4.98
C LEU A 106 -4.23 13.35 4.11
N LEU A 107 -3.96 12.90 2.88
CA LEU A 107 -3.18 13.67 1.91
C LEU A 107 -3.93 14.93 1.47
N HIS A 108 -5.21 14.83 1.13
CA HIS A 108 -6.04 15.98 0.75
C HIS A 108 -6.07 17.04 1.85
N ALA A 109 -6.16 16.67 3.11
CA ALA A 109 -6.12 17.61 4.22
C ALA A 109 -4.75 18.29 4.39
N SER A 110 -3.66 17.57 4.08
CA SER A 110 -2.30 18.11 4.15
C SER A 110 -2.01 19.09 3.02
N VAL A 111 -2.62 18.87 1.84
CA VAL A 111 -2.41 19.67 0.62
C VAL A 111 -3.74 20.02 -0.07
N PRO A 112 -4.61 20.84 0.58
CA PRO A 112 -5.99 21.07 0.14
C PRO A 112 -6.09 21.76 -1.23
N ASP A 113 -5.08 22.55 -1.59
CA ASP A 113 -5.05 23.29 -2.86
C ASP A 113 -4.37 22.51 -4.00
N SER A 114 -3.99 21.26 -3.77
CA SER A 114 -3.30 20.47 -4.80
C SER A 114 -4.21 20.10 -5.97
N ASN A 115 -3.65 20.09 -7.17
CA ASN A 115 -4.33 19.57 -8.36
C ASN A 115 -4.44 18.04 -8.31
N ILE A 116 -5.67 17.55 -8.16
CA ILE A 116 -5.97 16.12 -7.98
C ILE A 116 -6.68 15.54 -9.20
N THR A 117 -6.18 14.41 -9.71
CA THR A 117 -6.84 13.62 -10.76
C THR A 117 -7.33 12.29 -10.21
N ARG A 118 -8.57 11.91 -10.55
CA ARG A 118 -9.12 10.59 -10.23
C ARG A 118 -9.26 9.75 -11.50
N ASN A 119 -8.61 8.60 -11.51
CA ASN A 119 -8.73 7.61 -12.58
C ASN A 119 -9.40 6.36 -12.02
N SER A 120 -10.38 5.82 -12.72
CA SER A 120 -11.01 4.56 -12.36
C SER A 120 -11.16 3.70 -13.59
N ASN A 121 -10.59 2.50 -13.56
CA ASN A 121 -10.89 1.42 -14.50
C ASN A 121 -11.56 0.27 -13.75
N ASN A 122 -11.92 -0.82 -14.44
CA ASN A 122 -12.74 -1.90 -13.85
C ASN A 122 -12.19 -2.50 -12.55
N SER A 123 -10.87 -2.46 -12.31
CA SER A 123 -10.25 -3.12 -11.16
C SER A 123 -9.40 -2.20 -10.29
N VAL A 124 -8.94 -1.06 -10.83
CA VAL A 124 -8.07 -0.09 -10.15
C VAL A 124 -8.76 1.27 -10.08
N THR A 125 -8.86 1.82 -8.87
CA THR A 125 -9.16 3.23 -8.62
C THR A 125 -7.89 3.94 -8.17
N SER A 126 -7.55 5.08 -8.76
CA SER A 126 -6.35 5.86 -8.42
C SER A 126 -6.68 7.34 -8.21
N VAL A 127 -6.03 7.94 -7.23
CA VAL A 127 -6.06 9.37 -6.94
C VAL A 127 -4.63 9.89 -7.01
N ILE A 128 -4.39 10.90 -7.84
CA ILE A 128 -3.06 11.42 -8.15
C ILE A 128 -3.01 12.89 -7.71
N PHE A 129 -2.07 13.22 -6.83
CA PHE A 129 -1.74 14.59 -6.41
C PHE A 129 -0.63 15.09 -7.32
N GLN A 130 -1.00 15.83 -8.37
CA GLN A 130 -0.11 16.14 -9.50
C GLN A 130 1.10 16.97 -9.08
N ASP A 131 0.91 17.93 -8.19
CA ASP A 131 1.97 18.86 -7.76
C ASP A 131 3.10 18.15 -7.00
N TYR A 132 2.82 16.96 -6.48
CA TYR A 132 3.75 16.16 -5.66
C TYR A 132 4.19 14.87 -6.37
N GLY A 133 3.60 14.53 -7.53
CA GLY A 133 3.86 13.26 -8.21
C GLY A 133 3.44 12.03 -7.39
N VAL A 134 2.51 12.20 -6.44
CA VAL A 134 2.02 11.14 -5.55
C VAL A 134 0.80 10.48 -6.16
N SER A 135 0.72 9.15 -6.08
CA SER A 135 -0.50 8.44 -6.42
C SER A 135 -0.85 7.42 -5.35
N VAL A 136 -2.10 7.44 -4.92
CA VAL A 136 -2.69 6.41 -4.07
C VAL A 136 -3.70 5.64 -4.92
N SER A 137 -3.63 4.32 -4.90
CA SER A 137 -4.47 3.45 -5.69
C SER A 137 -5.09 2.34 -4.84
N HIS A 138 -6.25 1.84 -5.26
CA HIS A 138 -6.91 0.67 -4.72
C HIS A 138 -7.18 -0.32 -5.85
N PHE A 139 -6.72 -1.56 -5.68
CA PHE A 139 -7.00 -2.68 -6.56
C PHE A 139 -7.93 -3.66 -5.86
N HIS A 140 -9.14 -3.83 -6.39
CA HIS A 140 -10.13 -4.72 -5.77
C HIS A 140 -9.80 -6.19 -6.07
N SER A 141 -9.19 -6.86 -5.10
CA SER A 141 -8.90 -8.29 -5.15
C SER A 141 -9.15 -8.92 -3.79
N PRO A 142 -10.42 -9.21 -3.44
CA PRO A 142 -10.77 -9.65 -2.08
C PRO A 142 -10.07 -10.93 -1.62
N TYR A 143 -9.65 -11.76 -2.58
CA TYR A 143 -9.03 -13.07 -2.37
C TYR A 143 -7.54 -13.09 -2.73
N LEU A 144 -6.99 -12.00 -3.28
CA LEU A 144 -5.64 -11.90 -3.87
C LEU A 144 -5.40 -12.80 -5.09
N VAL A 145 -6.13 -13.91 -5.19
CA VAL A 145 -6.17 -14.86 -6.31
C VAL A 145 -7.43 -14.68 -7.16
N ASP A 146 -7.43 -15.28 -8.34
CA ASP A 146 -8.44 -15.02 -9.36
C ASP A 146 -9.78 -15.71 -9.07
N VAL A 147 -10.88 -14.99 -9.34
CA VAL A 147 -12.23 -15.57 -9.48
C VAL A 147 -12.67 -15.39 -10.91
N GLU A 148 -12.80 -16.49 -11.65
CA GLU A 148 -13.05 -16.46 -13.09
C GLU A 148 -14.40 -17.08 -13.44
N LYS A 149 -15.07 -16.53 -14.45
CA LYS A 149 -16.29 -17.11 -15.00
C LYS A 149 -15.94 -18.07 -16.12
N GLU A 150 -16.16 -19.36 -15.88
CA GLU A 150 -16.01 -20.43 -16.85
C GLU A 150 -17.38 -20.92 -17.35
N LYS A 151 -17.38 -21.81 -18.35
CA LYS A 151 -18.62 -22.33 -18.99
C LYS A 151 -19.61 -22.94 -18.00
N PHE A 152 -19.11 -23.56 -16.93
CA PHE A 152 -19.91 -24.32 -15.96
C PHE A 152 -20.09 -23.61 -14.62
N GLY A 153 -19.57 -22.39 -14.45
CA GLY A 153 -19.71 -21.61 -13.23
C GLY A 153 -18.53 -20.66 -12.97
N ARG A 154 -18.63 -19.93 -11.87
CA ARG A 154 -17.56 -19.08 -11.33
C ARG A 154 -16.59 -19.94 -10.53
N ILE A 155 -15.28 -19.79 -10.74
CA ILE A 155 -14.25 -20.62 -10.12
C ILE A 155 -13.27 -19.73 -9.36
N LEU A 156 -13.10 -20.00 -8.07
CA LEU A 156 -11.99 -19.45 -7.29
C LEU A 156 -10.74 -20.28 -7.56
N LYS A 157 -9.77 -19.71 -8.27
CA LYS A 157 -8.52 -20.37 -8.67
C LYS A 157 -7.42 -20.05 -7.66
N LEU A 158 -7.10 -20.99 -6.77
CA LEU A 158 -6.19 -20.76 -5.64
C LEU A 158 -4.71 -20.61 -6.04
N ASP A 159 -4.37 -20.97 -7.27
CA ASP A 159 -3.02 -21.01 -7.83
C ASP A 159 -2.79 -19.99 -8.97
N SER A 160 -3.70 -19.02 -9.11
CA SER A 160 -3.65 -18.02 -10.20
C SER A 160 -3.75 -16.59 -9.68
N ILE A 161 -2.88 -15.71 -10.19
CA ILE A 161 -2.85 -14.25 -9.95
C ILE A 161 -2.56 -13.53 -11.26
N LYS A 162 -3.52 -13.52 -12.19
CA LYS A 162 -3.33 -12.94 -13.54
C LYS A 162 -3.03 -11.45 -13.51
N ASP A 163 -3.61 -10.75 -12.54
CA ASP A 163 -3.48 -9.30 -12.42
C ASP A 163 -2.25 -8.85 -11.61
N GLY A 164 -1.39 -9.78 -11.16
CA GLY A 164 -0.19 -9.44 -10.40
C GLY A 164 0.79 -8.52 -11.13
N LYS A 165 0.73 -8.47 -12.47
CA LYS A 165 1.46 -7.50 -13.31
C LYS A 165 1.11 -6.04 -12.98
N THR A 166 -0.11 -5.78 -12.50
CA THR A 166 -0.60 -4.44 -12.14
C THR A 166 0.14 -3.85 -10.94
N TRP A 167 0.79 -4.71 -10.13
CA TRP A 167 1.44 -4.33 -8.89
C TRP A 167 2.91 -3.94 -9.07
N LYS A 168 3.52 -4.23 -10.23
CA LYS A 168 4.98 -4.20 -10.43
C LYS A 168 5.60 -2.80 -10.38
N ASP A 169 4.85 -1.76 -10.75
CA ASP A 169 5.33 -0.38 -10.84
C ASP A 169 4.92 0.49 -9.63
N ILE A 170 4.64 -0.16 -8.49
CA ILE A 170 4.17 0.48 -7.25
C ILE A 170 5.31 0.47 -6.21
N ASP A 171 5.55 1.62 -5.57
CA ASP A 171 6.61 1.77 -4.57
C ASP A 171 6.26 1.10 -3.24
N VAL A 172 4.97 1.12 -2.86
CA VAL A 172 4.46 0.47 -1.65
C VAL A 172 3.16 -0.27 -1.94
N LEU A 173 3.16 -1.57 -1.71
CA LEU A 173 1.97 -2.41 -1.76
C LEU A 173 1.48 -2.73 -0.35
N VAL A 174 0.20 -2.52 -0.11
CA VAL A 174 -0.47 -2.86 1.15
C VAL A 174 -1.58 -3.86 0.85
N PHE A 175 -1.39 -5.11 1.28
CA PHE A 175 -2.35 -6.18 1.04
C PHE A 175 -3.26 -6.40 2.24
N TYR A 176 -4.54 -6.61 2.01
CA TYR A 176 -5.46 -7.09 3.04
C TYR A 176 -6.53 -8.01 2.45
N SER A 177 -6.65 -9.21 3.01
CA SER A 177 -7.61 -10.22 2.58
C SER A 177 -8.00 -11.12 3.75
N TRP A 178 -9.27 -11.11 4.16
CA TRP A 178 -9.74 -11.99 5.23
C TRP A 178 -11.24 -12.27 5.20
N GLY A 179 -12.06 -11.25 5.46
CA GLY A 179 -13.50 -11.46 5.75
C GLY A 179 -14.27 -12.10 4.60
N TRP A 180 -13.83 -11.88 3.36
CA TRP A 180 -14.49 -12.40 2.16
C TRP A 180 -14.35 -13.91 1.97
N TRP A 181 -13.32 -14.53 2.55
CA TRP A 181 -13.07 -15.99 2.44
C TRP A 181 -14.16 -16.84 3.10
N PHE A 182 -14.90 -16.27 4.06
CA PHE A 182 -15.92 -16.97 4.83
C PHE A 182 -17.34 -16.74 4.31
N ARG A 183 -17.52 -16.07 3.17
CA ARG A 183 -18.84 -15.90 2.54
C ARG A 183 -19.36 -17.26 2.07
N ALA A 184 -20.64 -17.52 2.36
CA ALA A 184 -21.33 -18.74 1.99
C ALA A 184 -22.75 -18.42 1.48
N GLY A 185 -23.38 -19.40 0.83
CA GLY A 185 -24.74 -19.26 0.30
C GLY A 185 -24.83 -18.18 -0.79
N PRO A 186 -25.90 -17.37 -0.82
CA PRO A 186 -26.11 -16.36 -1.87
C PRO A 186 -24.99 -15.31 -1.98
N GLN A 187 -24.21 -15.11 -0.93
CA GLN A 187 -23.11 -14.14 -0.92
C GLN A 187 -21.78 -14.72 -1.44
N GLN A 188 -21.71 -16.01 -1.74
CA GLN A 188 -20.50 -16.65 -2.24
C GLN A 188 -20.23 -16.23 -3.69
N PRO A 189 -19.06 -15.65 -3.99
CA PRO A 189 -18.78 -15.16 -5.34
C PRO A 189 -18.29 -16.23 -6.32
N TRP A 190 -18.03 -17.46 -5.85
CA TRP A 190 -17.70 -18.63 -6.68
C TRP A 190 -18.72 -19.75 -6.53
N ASP A 191 -18.74 -20.65 -7.51
CA ASP A 191 -19.53 -21.89 -7.52
C ASP A 191 -18.64 -23.12 -7.30
N TYR A 192 -17.34 -23.02 -7.64
CA TYR A 192 -16.33 -24.06 -7.48
C TYR A 192 -14.99 -23.46 -7.02
N ILE A 193 -14.12 -24.31 -6.46
CA ILE A 193 -12.76 -23.97 -6.07
C ILE A 193 -11.79 -24.89 -6.83
N GLN A 194 -10.74 -24.29 -7.39
CA GLN A 194 -9.72 -24.99 -8.18
C GLN A 194 -8.34 -24.84 -7.52
N GLU A 195 -7.60 -25.96 -7.50
CA GLU A 195 -6.17 -26.01 -7.20
C GLU A 195 -5.49 -26.96 -8.20
N GLY A 196 -4.58 -26.45 -9.03
CA GLY A 196 -4.01 -27.19 -10.13
C GLY A 196 -5.11 -27.66 -11.09
N GLU A 197 -5.17 -28.97 -11.34
CA GLU A 197 -6.20 -29.58 -12.18
C GLU A 197 -7.46 -30.00 -11.39
N ALA A 198 -7.40 -30.01 -10.06
CA ALA A 198 -8.50 -30.46 -9.23
C ALA A 198 -9.54 -29.35 -9.06
N ILE A 199 -10.81 -29.66 -9.38
CA ILE A 199 -11.95 -28.77 -9.21
C ILE A 199 -12.93 -29.42 -8.25
N VAL A 200 -13.23 -28.74 -7.14
CA VAL A 200 -14.18 -29.18 -6.13
C VAL A 200 -15.31 -28.17 -6.00
N ARG A 201 -16.50 -28.62 -5.56
CA ARG A 201 -17.62 -27.71 -5.27
C ARG A 201 -17.28 -26.77 -4.13
N ASP A 202 -16.63 -27.28 -3.10
CA ASP A 202 -16.25 -26.49 -1.95
C ASP A 202 -15.09 -27.13 -1.15
N MET A 203 -14.48 -26.36 -0.26
CA MET A 203 -13.47 -26.81 0.69
C MET A 203 -13.44 -25.97 1.97
N ASP A 204 -12.70 -26.41 3.00
CA ASP A 204 -12.48 -25.63 4.22
C ASP A 204 -11.87 -24.25 3.88
N ARG A 205 -12.47 -23.18 4.43
CA ARG A 205 -12.12 -21.79 4.09
C ARG A 205 -10.73 -21.39 4.57
N ARG A 206 -10.23 -21.96 5.67
CA ARG A 206 -8.87 -21.70 6.14
C ARG A 206 -7.86 -22.41 5.25
N VAL A 207 -8.19 -23.61 4.78
CA VAL A 207 -7.36 -24.33 3.80
C VAL A 207 -7.30 -23.55 2.48
N ALA A 208 -8.43 -23.08 1.96
CA ALA A 208 -8.49 -22.24 0.77
C ALA A 208 -7.67 -20.95 0.96
N PHE A 209 -7.85 -20.25 2.09
CA PHE A 209 -7.12 -19.04 2.45
C PHE A 209 -5.61 -19.27 2.48
N GLN A 210 -5.17 -20.33 3.17
CA GLN A 210 -3.75 -20.69 3.27
C GLN A 210 -3.15 -20.98 1.89
N LYS A 211 -3.86 -21.74 1.04
CA LYS A 211 -3.41 -22.04 -0.33
C LYS A 211 -3.31 -20.77 -1.17
N GLY A 212 -4.32 -19.91 -1.15
CA GLY A 212 -4.30 -18.63 -1.86
C GLY A 212 -3.15 -17.72 -1.42
N LEU A 213 -2.91 -17.60 -0.11
CA LEU A 213 -1.76 -16.84 0.40
C LEU A 213 -0.42 -17.47 0.04
N THR A 214 -0.34 -18.80 -0.02
CA THR A 214 0.87 -19.51 -0.47
C THR A 214 1.18 -19.20 -1.93
N THR A 215 0.15 -19.03 -2.77
CA THR A 215 0.32 -18.59 -4.15
C THR A 215 0.75 -17.13 -4.24
N TRP A 216 0.12 -16.24 -3.45
CA TRP A 216 0.48 -14.81 -3.40
C TRP A 216 1.91 -14.56 -2.95
N ALA A 217 2.46 -15.41 -2.08
CA ALA A 217 3.81 -15.24 -1.55
C ALA A 217 4.95 -15.67 -2.52
N LYS A 218 4.63 -16.29 -3.67
CA LYS A 218 5.61 -16.76 -4.65
C LYS A 218 6.00 -15.65 -5.63
#